data_AF-A0A7J4E4C5-F1
#
_entry.id   AF-A0A7J4E4C5-F1
#
_cell.length_a   1.000
_cell.length_b   1.000
_cell.length_c   1.000
_cell.angle_alpha   90.00
_cell.angle_beta   90.00
_cell.angle_gamma   90.00
#
_symmetry.space_group_name_H-M   'P 1'
#
loop_
_entity.id
_entity.type
_entity.pdbx_description
1 polymer ?
#
loop_
_entity_poly.entity_id
_entity_poly.type
_entity_poly.pdbx_seq_one_letter_code
_entity_poly.pdbx_strand_id
1 'polypeptide(L)'
;MVLSASEELERIAAKYASEAIQLDKQGSKGLAISRYQRAIEILLKLSTLYPDSPQTRIYLSRAEAYQKRIKELSRASPPDETKQGGVVEAATFNQLVISEKPNVRWSDIANLEDAKRAIEESIIFPTKRPDLFPLGWPRGILFFGPPGCGKTLLAAAVATEIEASFYCVDSASIMSKWLGESEKNVAQLFSEARKSAIAGRPA
;
A
#
# COMPACT_ATOMS: atom_id res chain seq x y z
N MET A 1 26.38 -20.44 21.01
CA MET A 1 26.76 -20.43 19.58
C MET A 1 25.91 -19.40 18.89
N VAL A 2 26.51 -18.47 18.15
CA VAL A 2 25.78 -17.48 17.35
C VAL A 2 25.26 -18.20 16.12
N LEU A 3 23.95 -18.18 15.89
CA LEU A 3 23.33 -18.75 14.69
C LEU A 3 23.78 -17.95 13.47
N SER A 4 24.10 -18.65 12.39
CA SER A 4 24.42 -17.98 11.12
C SER A 4 23.18 -17.29 10.54
N ALA A 5 23.39 -16.25 9.72
CA ALA A 5 22.29 -15.50 9.12
C ALA A 5 21.37 -16.38 8.25
N SER A 6 21.91 -17.42 7.61
CA SER A 6 21.14 -18.41 6.86
C SER A 6 20.27 -19.28 7.79
N GLU A 7 20.84 -19.79 8.88
CA GLU A 7 20.11 -20.62 9.85
C GLU A 7 18.98 -19.83 10.53
N GLU A 8 19.18 -18.54 10.81
CA GLU A 8 18.15 -17.70 11.38
C GLU A 8 16.99 -17.48 10.39
N LEU A 9 17.28 -17.22 9.12
CA LEU A 9 16.26 -17.12 8.07
C LEU A 9 15.50 -18.43 7.87
N GLU A 10 16.20 -19.57 7.92
CA GLU A 10 15.58 -20.90 7.85
C GLU A 10 14.63 -21.15 9.03
N ARG A 11 15.06 -20.78 10.24
CA ARG A 11 14.25 -20.89 11.46
C ARG A 11 12.99 -20.02 11.37
N ILE A 12 13.12 -18.80 10.87
CA ILE A 12 11.98 -17.89 10.67
C ILE A 12 11.03 -18.46 9.61
N ALA A 13 11.55 -18.98 8.49
CA ALA A 13 10.74 -19.61 7.46
C ALA A 13 9.96 -20.83 8.01
N ALA A 14 10.63 -21.68 8.81
CA ALA A 14 10.01 -22.84 9.46
C ALA A 14 8.93 -22.42 10.46
N LYS A 15 9.14 -21.32 11.20
CA LYS A 15 8.14 -20.76 12.11
C LYS A 15 6.89 -20.33 11.35
N TYR A 16 7.03 -19.51 10.31
CA TYR A 16 5.87 -19.07 9.51
C TYR A 16 5.16 -20.24 8.82
N ALA A 17 5.91 -21.23 8.32
CA ALA A 17 5.31 -22.41 7.72
C ALA A 17 4.50 -23.25 8.72
N SER A 18 5.02 -23.46 9.93
CA SER A 18 4.31 -24.22 10.96
C SER A 18 3.05 -23.50 11.46
N GLU A 19 3.12 -22.18 11.65
CA GLU A 19 1.96 -21.34 11.95
C GLU A 19 0.91 -21.39 10.81
N ALA A 20 1.35 -21.33 9.55
CA ALA A 20 0.45 -21.43 8.40
C ALA A 20 -0.33 -22.74 8.38
N ILE A 21 0.35 -23.86 8.63
CA ILE A 21 -0.26 -25.19 8.67
C ILE A 21 -1.23 -25.32 9.86
N GLN A 22 -0.91 -24.74 11.01
CA GLN A 22 -1.82 -24.73 12.16
C GLN A 22 -3.10 -23.94 11.85
N LEU A 23 -2.97 -22.76 11.25
CA LEU A 23 -4.11 -21.91 10.88
C LEU A 23 -4.96 -22.53 9.77
N ASP A 24 -4.34 -23.21 8.81
CA ASP A 24 -5.03 -23.98 7.75
C ASP A 24 -5.88 -25.10 8.38
N LYS A 25 -5.30 -25.87 9.32
CA LYS A 25 -6.03 -26.90 10.07
C LYS A 25 -7.19 -26.34 10.91
N GLN A 26 -7.03 -25.12 11.44
CA GLN A 26 -8.07 -24.42 12.20
C GLN A 26 -9.15 -23.80 11.30
N GLY A 27 -9.03 -23.91 9.98
CA GLY A 27 -9.99 -23.35 9.02
C GLY A 27 -9.86 -21.84 8.81
N SER A 28 -8.87 -21.19 9.43
CA SER A 28 -8.61 -19.75 9.30
C SER A 28 -7.85 -19.45 8.01
N LYS A 29 -8.51 -19.64 6.86
CA LYS A 29 -7.91 -19.58 5.51
C LYS A 29 -7.17 -18.28 5.22
N GLY A 30 -7.72 -17.12 5.60
CA GLY A 30 -7.10 -15.81 5.32
C GLY A 30 -5.74 -15.63 6.01
N LEU A 31 -5.67 -15.93 7.32
CA LEU A 31 -4.42 -15.88 8.08
C LEU A 31 -3.44 -16.97 7.62
N ALA A 32 -3.93 -18.16 7.26
CA ALA A 32 -3.09 -19.23 6.72
C ALA A 32 -2.40 -18.80 5.42
N ILE A 33 -3.13 -18.19 4.49
CA ILE A 33 -2.58 -17.67 3.22
C ILE A 33 -1.48 -16.63 3.49
N SER A 34 -1.73 -15.68 4.39
CA SER A 34 -0.75 -14.67 4.82
C SER A 34 0.55 -15.29 5.34
N ARG A 35 0.45 -16.30 6.22
CA ARG A 35 1.63 -16.97 6.79
C ARG A 35 2.37 -17.81 5.75
N TYR A 36 1.65 -18.47 4.84
CA TYR A 36 2.27 -19.17 3.71
C TYR A 36 3.03 -18.20 2.78
N GLN A 37 2.48 -17.04 2.46
CA GLN A 37 3.15 -16.02 1.65
C GLN A 37 4.46 -15.56 2.30
N ARG A 38 4.44 -15.29 3.61
CA ARG A 38 5.66 -14.88 4.34
C ARG A 38 6.71 -15.97 4.38
N ALA A 39 6.31 -17.23 4.53
CA ALA A 39 7.23 -18.37 4.45
C ALA A 39 7.87 -18.49 3.06
N ILE A 40 7.08 -18.35 1.98
CA ILE A 40 7.57 -18.39 0.59
C ILE A 40 8.59 -17.27 0.34
N GLU A 41 8.28 -16.04 0.76
CA GLU A 41 9.17 -14.89 0.56
C GLU A 41 10.57 -15.15 1.16
N ILE A 42 10.62 -15.71 2.37
CA ILE A 42 11.89 -15.99 3.05
C ILE A 42 12.62 -17.16 2.38
N LEU A 43 11.92 -18.20 1.93
CA LEU A 43 12.51 -19.31 1.18
C LEU A 43 13.10 -18.87 -0.16
N LEU A 44 12.40 -17.98 -0.88
CA LEU A 44 12.93 -17.38 -2.11
C LEU A 44 14.13 -16.49 -1.79
N LYS A 45 14.07 -15.69 -0.73
CA LYS A 45 15.20 -14.86 -0.29
C LYS A 45 16.44 -15.72 0.03
N LEU A 46 16.27 -16.84 0.72
CA LEU A 46 17.34 -17.81 0.97
C LEU A 46 17.92 -18.35 -0.33
N SER A 47 17.09 -18.71 -1.31
CA SER A 47 17.56 -19.18 -2.61
C SER A 47 18.34 -18.12 -3.41
N THR A 48 17.98 -16.84 -3.27
CA THR A 48 18.67 -15.74 -3.96
C THR A 48 19.97 -15.33 -3.29
N LEU A 49 20.04 -15.40 -1.95
CA LEU A 49 21.21 -14.99 -1.17
C LEU A 49 22.27 -16.09 -1.12
N TYR A 50 21.86 -17.36 -1.17
CA TYR A 50 22.75 -18.52 -1.06
C TYR A 50 22.51 -19.53 -2.20
N PRO A 51 22.72 -19.14 -3.46
CA PRO A 51 22.38 -19.98 -4.63
C PRO A 51 23.15 -21.31 -4.66
N ASP A 52 24.42 -21.31 -4.20
CA ASP A 52 25.30 -22.49 -4.19
C ASP A 52 25.05 -23.45 -3.01
N SER A 53 24.07 -23.15 -2.14
CA SER A 53 23.71 -24.05 -1.04
C SER A 53 23.05 -25.33 -1.57
N PRO A 54 23.43 -26.52 -1.08
CA PRO A 54 22.79 -27.78 -1.44
C PRO A 54 21.30 -27.82 -1.07
N GLN A 55 20.85 -26.94 -0.17
CA GLN A 55 19.48 -26.87 0.32
C GLN A 55 18.57 -25.99 -0.55
N THR A 56 19.12 -25.22 -1.49
CA THR A 56 18.37 -24.29 -2.36
C THR A 56 17.23 -24.98 -3.12
N ARG A 57 17.48 -26.19 -3.63
CA ARG A 57 16.46 -26.99 -4.32
C ARG A 57 15.27 -27.34 -3.42
N ILE A 58 15.52 -27.55 -2.13
CA ILE A 58 14.49 -27.87 -1.13
C ILE A 58 13.64 -26.63 -0.85
N TYR A 59 14.25 -25.44 -0.78
CA TYR A 59 13.53 -24.18 -0.57
C TYR A 59 12.56 -23.89 -1.71
N LEU A 60 13.00 -24.06 -2.96
CA LEU A 60 12.16 -23.89 -4.14
C LEU A 60 11.01 -24.89 -4.15
N SER A 61 11.28 -26.17 -3.89
CA SER A 61 10.24 -27.20 -3.82
C SER A 61 9.20 -26.93 -2.72
N ARG A 62 9.63 -26.46 -1.54
CA ARG A 62 8.71 -26.05 -0.46
C ARG A 62 7.89 -24.83 -0.84
N ALA A 63 8.51 -23.83 -1.48
CA ALA A 63 7.81 -22.64 -1.95
C ALA A 63 6.71 -22.99 -2.96
N GLU A 64 6.99 -23.87 -3.91
CA GLU A 64 6.00 -24.38 -4.86
C GLU A 64 4.84 -25.12 -4.18
N ALA A 65 5.13 -25.94 -3.17
CA ALA A 65 4.10 -26.66 -2.41
C ALA A 65 3.17 -25.68 -1.66
N TYR A 66 3.74 -24.66 -1.01
CA TYR A 66 2.95 -23.63 -0.34
C TYR A 66 2.13 -22.78 -1.31
N GLN A 67 2.67 -22.48 -2.50
CA GLN A 67 1.92 -21.79 -3.56
C GLN A 67 0.72 -22.61 -4.05
N LYS A 68 0.90 -23.92 -4.28
CA LYS A 68 -0.21 -24.82 -4.62
C LYS A 68 -1.29 -24.80 -3.54
N ARG A 69 -0.88 -24.84 -2.27
CA ARG A 69 -1.81 -24.80 -1.14
C ARG A 69 -2.59 -23.49 -1.05
N ILE A 70 -1.94 -22.34 -1.24
CA ILE A 70 -2.61 -21.04 -1.31
C ILE A 70 -3.68 -21.03 -2.41
N LYS A 71 -3.38 -21.60 -3.59
CA LYS A 71 -4.31 -21.68 -4.71
C LYS A 71 -5.52 -22.57 -4.42
N GLU A 72 -5.35 -23.63 -3.65
CA GLU A 72 -6.46 -24.46 -3.16
C GLU A 72 -7.33 -23.71 -2.15
N LEU A 73 -6.69 -23.04 -1.19
CA LEU A 73 -7.37 -22.27 -0.15
C LEU A 73 -8.14 -21.08 -0.72
N SER A 74 -7.63 -20.45 -1.79
CA SER A 74 -8.31 -19.34 -2.46
C SER A 74 -9.46 -19.79 -3.36
N ARG A 75 -9.38 -20.98 -3.96
CA ARG A 75 -10.49 -21.57 -4.75
C ARG A 75 -11.64 -22.08 -3.91
N ALA A 76 -11.37 -22.48 -2.67
CA ALA A 76 -12.37 -23.06 -1.76
C ALA A 76 -13.21 -22.01 -0.99
N SER A 77 -13.17 -20.74 -1.38
CA SER A 77 -13.97 -19.66 -0.78
C SER A 77 -14.76 -18.93 -1.89
N PRO A 78 -16.10 -18.94 -1.86
CA PRO A 78 -16.90 -17.96 -2.61
C PRO A 78 -16.57 -16.54 -2.13
N PRO A 79 -16.85 -15.50 -2.94
CA PRO A 79 -16.62 -14.13 -2.56
C PRO A 79 -17.76 -13.65 -1.67
N ASP A 80 -17.85 -14.13 -0.42
CA ASP A 80 -18.44 -13.32 0.64
C ASP A 80 -18.19 -13.85 2.06
N GLU A 81 -18.10 -12.87 2.98
CA GLU A 81 -18.19 -12.95 4.44
C GLU A 81 -17.08 -13.76 5.15
N THR A 82 -16.24 -13.19 6.02
CA THR A 82 -16.64 -12.69 7.34
C THR A 82 -15.51 -11.85 7.95
N LYS A 83 -15.93 -10.80 8.66
CA LYS A 83 -15.14 -9.90 9.51
C LYS A 83 -14.20 -10.66 10.45
N GLN A 84 -12.89 -10.49 10.30
CA GLN A 84 -11.87 -10.45 11.37
C GLN A 84 -10.48 -10.35 10.72
N GLY A 85 -9.88 -9.15 10.70
CA GLY A 85 -8.57 -8.98 10.08
C GLY A 85 -8.01 -7.57 10.07
N GLY A 86 -8.32 -6.75 11.08
CA GLY A 86 -7.93 -5.33 11.12
C GLY A 86 -6.42 -5.02 11.22
N VAL A 87 -5.52 -6.01 11.08
CA VAL A 87 -4.08 -5.81 11.33
C VAL A 87 -3.19 -6.24 10.16
N VAL A 88 -3.65 -7.09 9.23
CA VAL A 88 -2.79 -7.64 8.16
C VAL A 88 -2.98 -6.92 6.82
N GLU A 89 -4.20 -6.52 6.45
CA GLU A 89 -4.43 -5.72 5.22
C GLU A 89 -3.90 -4.29 5.33
N ALA A 90 -3.98 -3.69 6.53
CA ALA A 90 -3.45 -2.36 6.78
C ALA A 90 -1.92 -2.30 6.64
N ALA A 91 -1.20 -3.41 6.93
CA ALA A 91 0.26 -3.44 6.89
C ALA A 91 0.82 -3.39 5.46
N THR A 92 0.17 -4.04 4.49
CA THR A 92 0.56 -3.98 3.07
C THR A 92 0.14 -2.65 2.46
N PHE A 93 -1.05 -2.14 2.80
CA PHE A 93 -1.56 -0.88 2.27
C PHE A 93 -0.78 0.34 2.79
N ASN A 94 -0.47 0.40 4.09
CA ASN A 94 0.34 1.48 4.67
C ASN A 94 1.76 1.55 4.07
N GLN A 95 2.27 0.47 3.48
CA GLN A 95 3.54 0.50 2.74
C GLN A 95 3.40 1.12 1.35
N LEU A 96 2.22 1.08 0.74
CA LEU A 96 1.95 1.61 -0.60
C LEU A 96 1.61 3.10 -0.60
N VAL A 97 1.27 3.64 0.57
CA VAL A 97 0.76 5.00 0.74
C VAL A 97 1.55 5.71 1.82
N ILE A 98 2.31 6.72 1.43
CA ILE A 98 2.98 7.60 2.37
C ILE A 98 1.97 8.68 2.78
N SER A 99 1.47 8.58 4.01
CA SER A 99 0.66 9.63 4.64
C SER A 99 1.55 10.45 5.57
N GLU A 100 2.01 11.59 5.07
CA GLU A 100 2.75 12.58 5.85
C GLU A 100 1.98 13.90 5.85
N LYS A 101 2.16 14.71 6.89
CA LYS A 101 1.77 16.13 6.83
C LYS A 101 2.93 16.85 6.13
N PRO A 102 2.81 17.24 4.86
CA PRO A 102 3.86 18.01 4.21
C PRO A 102 4.11 19.29 5.01
N ASN A 103 5.39 19.69 5.10
CA ASN A 103 5.81 20.94 5.71
C ASN A 103 6.38 21.88 4.63
N VAL A 104 5.68 21.95 3.50
CA VAL A 104 6.03 22.83 2.38
C VAL A 104 5.00 23.94 2.34
N ARG A 105 5.44 25.19 2.26
CA ARG A 105 4.57 26.37 2.18
C ARG A 105 4.64 26.99 0.80
N TRP A 106 3.66 27.84 0.47
CA TRP A 106 3.66 28.62 -0.78
C TRP A 106 4.90 29.50 -0.95
N SER A 107 5.47 29.98 0.17
CA SER A 107 6.71 30.76 0.22
C SER A 107 7.93 29.98 -0.26
N ASP A 108 7.89 28.65 -0.17
CA ASP A 108 9.01 27.78 -0.52
C ASP A 108 9.06 27.50 -2.04
N ILE A 109 8.04 27.97 -2.77
CA ILE A 109 7.89 27.80 -4.21
C ILE A 109 8.10 29.15 -4.88
N ALA A 110 9.19 29.31 -5.62
CA ALA A 110 9.42 30.51 -6.42
C ALA A 110 8.64 30.46 -7.75
N ASN A 111 8.15 31.61 -8.21
CA ASN A 111 7.40 31.79 -9.47
C ASN A 111 6.06 31.00 -9.50
N LEU A 112 5.58 30.69 -10.71
CA LEU A 112 4.40 29.86 -11.01
C LEU A 112 3.07 30.50 -10.54
N GLU A 113 2.97 31.82 -10.61
CA GLU A 113 1.84 32.63 -10.16
C GLU A 113 0.53 32.16 -10.78
N ASP A 114 0.51 31.90 -12.09
CA ASP A 114 -0.68 31.43 -12.80
C ASP A 114 -1.13 30.06 -12.28
N ALA A 115 -0.19 29.14 -12.03
CA ALA A 115 -0.50 27.81 -11.52
C ALA A 115 -0.97 27.88 -10.06
N LYS A 116 -0.32 28.67 -9.21
CA LYS A 116 -0.74 28.91 -7.82
C LYS A 116 -2.15 29.46 -7.77
N ARG A 117 -2.44 30.47 -8.59
CA ARG A 117 -3.77 31.08 -8.68
C ARG A 117 -4.84 30.07 -9.14
N ALA A 118 -4.56 29.30 -10.19
CA ALA A 118 -5.49 28.28 -10.67
C ALA A 118 -5.80 27.23 -9.59
N ILE A 119 -4.80 26.84 -8.80
CA ILE A 119 -4.97 25.92 -7.68
C ILE A 119 -5.78 26.55 -6.54
N GLU A 120 -5.50 27.81 -6.19
CA GLU A 120 -6.25 28.54 -5.17
C GLU A 120 -7.75 28.60 -5.51
N GLU A 121 -8.06 29.01 -6.74
CA GLU A 121 -9.43 29.12 -7.24
C GLU A 121 -10.14 27.77 -7.33
N SER A 122 -9.41 26.69 -7.63
CA SER A 122 -9.99 25.35 -7.86
C SER A 122 -10.11 24.48 -6.61
N ILE A 123 -9.21 24.64 -5.62
CA ILE A 123 -9.13 23.77 -4.43
C ILE A 123 -9.27 24.59 -3.15
N ILE A 124 -8.45 25.62 -2.96
CA ILE A 124 -8.35 26.30 -1.65
C ILE A 124 -9.62 27.09 -1.35
N PHE A 125 -10.11 27.92 -2.27
CA PHE A 125 -11.31 28.72 -2.05
C PHE A 125 -12.56 27.86 -1.86
N PRO A 126 -12.82 26.82 -2.69
CA PRO A 126 -13.97 25.95 -2.45
C PRO A 126 -13.90 25.18 -1.12
N THR A 127 -12.70 24.83 -0.66
CA THR A 127 -12.51 24.16 0.64
C THR A 127 -12.77 25.11 1.81
N LYS A 128 -12.31 26.37 1.72
CA LYS A 128 -12.47 27.38 2.79
C LYS A 128 -13.87 28.03 2.81
N ARG A 129 -14.50 28.20 1.65
CA ARG A 129 -15.80 28.88 1.45
C ARG A 129 -16.70 28.10 0.48
N PRO A 130 -17.18 26.91 0.87
CA PRO A 130 -18.04 26.08 0.01
C PRO A 130 -19.38 26.78 -0.31
N ASP A 131 -19.81 27.73 0.52
CA ASP A 131 -21.00 28.57 0.32
C ASP A 131 -20.97 29.39 -0.97
N LEU A 132 -19.78 29.76 -1.45
CA LEU A 132 -19.60 30.54 -2.67
C LEU A 132 -19.65 29.70 -3.95
N PHE A 133 -19.68 28.37 -3.84
CA PHE A 133 -19.62 27.43 -4.97
C PHE A 133 -20.85 26.48 -5.00
N PRO A 134 -22.08 27.01 -5.11
CA PRO A 134 -23.31 26.21 -5.05
C PRO A 134 -23.49 25.28 -6.25
N LEU A 135 -22.88 25.60 -7.40
CA LEU A 135 -22.89 24.77 -8.61
C LEU A 135 -21.82 23.67 -8.59
N GLY A 136 -21.04 23.58 -7.52
CA GLY A 136 -19.90 22.68 -7.40
C GLY A 136 -18.58 23.33 -7.84
N TRP A 137 -17.49 22.58 -7.65
CA TRP A 137 -16.12 23.00 -7.98
C TRP A 137 -15.34 21.84 -8.60
N PRO A 138 -14.19 22.11 -9.27
CA PRO A 138 -13.37 21.08 -9.87
C PRO A 138 -12.97 19.99 -8.88
N ARG A 139 -13.10 18.72 -9.29
CA ARG A 139 -12.83 17.55 -8.43
C ARG A 139 -11.42 16.98 -8.59
N GLY A 140 -10.65 17.49 -9.54
CA GLY A 140 -9.29 17.04 -9.81
C GLY A 140 -8.51 18.06 -10.61
N ILE A 141 -7.19 18.06 -10.41
CA ILE A 141 -6.22 18.89 -11.13
C ILE A 141 -5.17 17.97 -11.74
N LEU A 142 -4.78 18.24 -12.98
CA LEU A 142 -3.69 17.56 -13.66
C LEU A 142 -2.48 18.49 -13.76
N PHE A 143 -1.38 18.11 -13.10
CA PHE A 143 -0.09 18.76 -13.30
C PHE A 143 0.67 18.10 -14.44
N PHE A 144 1.03 18.85 -15.47
CA PHE A 144 1.81 18.36 -16.60
C PHE A 144 3.04 19.24 -16.87
N GLY A 145 4.03 18.70 -17.57
CA GLY A 145 5.25 19.41 -17.99
C GLY A 145 6.53 18.62 -17.72
N PRO A 146 7.71 19.16 -18.06
CA PRO A 146 9.01 18.51 -17.90
C PRO A 146 9.30 18.07 -16.45
N PRO A 147 10.12 17.03 -16.22
CA PRO A 147 10.54 16.68 -14.87
C PRO A 147 11.31 17.84 -14.22
N GLY A 148 11.20 17.99 -12.89
CA GLY A 148 11.93 19.02 -12.13
C GLY A 148 11.22 20.38 -11.98
N CYS A 149 10.06 20.61 -12.62
CA CYS A 149 9.32 21.88 -12.49
C CYS A 149 8.48 22.02 -11.20
N GLY A 150 8.77 21.25 -10.14
CA GLY A 150 8.10 21.43 -8.84
C GLY A 150 6.65 20.93 -8.72
N LYS A 151 6.13 20.10 -9.64
CA LYS A 151 4.75 19.57 -9.61
C LYS A 151 4.38 18.89 -8.28
N THR A 152 5.24 17.98 -7.80
CA THR A 152 5.03 17.28 -6.53
C THR A 152 5.09 18.24 -5.34
N LEU A 153 5.93 19.28 -5.45
CA LEU A 153 6.16 20.27 -4.41
C LEU A 153 4.97 21.24 -4.30
N LEU A 154 4.36 21.61 -5.44
CA LEU A 154 3.06 22.31 -5.48
C LEU A 154 1.96 21.49 -4.79
N ALA A 155 1.82 20.20 -5.12
CA ALA A 155 0.82 19.34 -4.51
C ALA A 155 0.99 19.24 -2.97
N ALA A 156 2.24 19.11 -2.51
CA ALA A 156 2.55 19.11 -1.09
C ALA A 156 2.20 20.44 -0.40
N ALA A 157 2.50 21.58 -1.04
CA ALA A 157 2.18 22.90 -0.48
C ALA A 157 0.68 23.14 -0.34
N VAL A 158 -0.12 22.67 -1.31
CA VAL A 158 -1.59 22.74 -1.24
C VAL A 158 -2.11 21.99 -0.03
N ALA A 159 -1.65 20.76 0.20
CA ALA A 159 -2.09 19.97 1.33
C ALA A 159 -1.75 20.63 2.68
N THR A 160 -0.59 21.28 2.78
CA THR A 160 -0.23 22.09 3.95
C THR A 160 -1.20 23.26 4.17
N GLU A 161 -1.56 23.98 3.10
CA GLU A 161 -2.38 25.20 3.15
C GLU A 161 -3.83 24.95 3.61
N ILE A 162 -4.39 23.79 3.27
CA ILE A 162 -5.75 23.40 3.69
C ILE A 162 -5.73 22.43 4.88
N GLU A 163 -4.57 22.20 5.49
CA GLU A 163 -4.36 21.21 6.57
C GLU A 163 -4.91 19.82 6.25
N ALA A 164 -4.79 19.41 4.99
CA ALA A 164 -5.31 18.14 4.50
C ALA A 164 -4.37 16.97 4.76
N SER A 165 -4.96 15.78 4.81
CA SER A 165 -4.19 14.54 4.73
C SER A 165 -3.61 14.39 3.32
N PHE A 166 -2.28 14.27 3.20
CA PHE A 166 -1.62 14.07 1.91
C PHE A 166 -1.38 12.59 1.65
N TYR A 167 -1.88 12.10 0.52
CA TYR A 167 -1.72 10.71 0.06
C TYR A 167 -0.79 10.69 -1.15
N CYS A 168 0.47 10.29 -0.94
CA CYS A 168 1.43 10.10 -2.03
C CYS A 168 1.46 8.63 -2.45
N VAL A 169 1.09 8.35 -3.70
CA VAL A 169 1.02 7.00 -4.25
C VAL A 169 1.75 6.95 -5.58
N ASP A 170 2.66 5.99 -5.69
CA ASP A 170 3.35 5.72 -6.95
C ASP A 170 2.51 4.76 -7.82
N SER A 171 2.41 5.07 -9.11
CA SER A 171 1.61 4.27 -10.04
C SER A 171 2.16 2.85 -10.22
N ALA A 172 3.47 2.63 -10.06
CA ALA A 172 4.03 1.29 -10.14
C ALA A 172 3.84 0.51 -8.83
N SER A 173 3.80 1.18 -7.68
CA SER A 173 3.57 0.52 -6.38
C SER A 173 2.15 -0.02 -6.22
N ILE A 174 1.14 0.69 -6.76
CA ILE A 174 -0.27 0.26 -6.64
C ILE A 174 -0.62 -0.91 -7.56
N MET A 175 0.18 -1.14 -8.60
CA MET A 175 -0.05 -2.19 -9.60
C MET A 175 0.44 -3.55 -9.11
N SER A 176 -0.42 -4.55 -9.20
CA SER A 176 -0.10 -5.94 -8.92
C SER A 176 -0.06 -6.80 -10.18
N LYS A 177 0.77 -7.86 -10.13
CA LYS A 177 0.77 -8.94 -11.13
C LYS A 177 -0.47 -9.83 -11.03
N TRP A 178 -1.22 -9.75 -9.94
CA TRP A 178 -2.38 -10.59 -9.66
C TRP A 178 -3.67 -9.87 -10.06
N LEU A 179 -4.51 -10.56 -10.83
CA LEU A 179 -5.76 -10.03 -11.35
C LEU A 179 -6.70 -9.64 -10.18
N GLY A 180 -7.23 -8.41 -10.21
CA GLY A 180 -8.17 -7.90 -9.21
C GLY A 180 -7.52 -7.26 -7.98
N GLU A 181 -6.21 -7.47 -7.76
CA GLU A 181 -5.53 -6.92 -6.59
C GLU A 181 -5.20 -5.44 -6.75
N SER A 182 -4.84 -4.99 -7.96
CA SER A 182 -4.64 -3.58 -8.29
C SER A 182 -5.91 -2.76 -8.03
N GLU A 183 -7.07 -3.26 -8.50
CA GLU A 183 -8.37 -2.63 -8.31
C GLU A 183 -8.75 -2.57 -6.83
N LYS A 184 -8.47 -3.64 -6.08
CA LYS A 184 -8.69 -3.68 -4.63
C LYS A 184 -7.85 -2.63 -3.91
N ASN A 185 -6.58 -2.48 -4.27
CA ASN A 185 -5.67 -1.48 -3.68
C ASN A 185 -6.17 -0.05 -3.92
N VAL A 186 -6.58 0.26 -5.16
CA VAL A 186 -7.17 1.57 -5.52
C VAL A 186 -8.45 1.82 -4.73
N ALA A 187 -9.36 0.82 -4.67
CA ALA A 187 -10.61 0.94 -3.93
C ALA A 187 -10.38 1.17 -2.43
N GLN A 188 -9.40 0.48 -1.85
CA GLN A 188 -9.01 0.65 -0.45
C GLN A 188 -8.45 2.04 -0.19
N LEU A 189 -7.57 2.57 -1.06
CA LEU A 189 -7.02 3.92 -0.96
C LEU A 189 -8.10 4.99 -0.87
N PHE A 190 -9.03 4.99 -1.83
CA PHE A 190 -10.11 5.96 -1.81
C PHE A 190 -11.07 5.76 -0.64
N SER A 191 -11.24 4.52 -0.15
CA SER A 191 -12.03 4.24 1.05
C SER A 191 -11.40 4.85 2.30
N GLU A 192 -10.09 4.73 2.46
CA GLU A 192 -9.36 5.32 3.58
C GLU A 192 -9.30 6.84 3.51
N ALA A 193 -9.06 7.42 2.34
CA ALA A 193 -9.12 8.88 2.15
C ALA A 193 -10.50 9.43 2.54
N ARG A 194 -11.60 8.77 2.13
CA ARG A 194 -12.95 9.16 2.55
C ARG A 194 -13.19 9.05 4.06
N LYS A 195 -12.63 8.03 4.72
CA LYS A 195 -12.74 7.89 6.19
C LYS A 195 -12.01 9.03 6.90
N SER A 196 -10.82 9.41 6.43
CA SER A 196 -10.10 10.58 6.95
C SER A 196 -10.87 11.88 6.72
N ALA A 197 -11.50 12.04 5.54
CA ALA A 197 -12.35 13.19 5.23
C ALA A 197 -13.49 13.37 6.25
N ILE A 198 -14.18 12.28 6.58
CA ILE A 198 -15.30 12.27 7.53
C ILE A 198 -14.83 12.58 8.97
N ALA A 199 -13.59 12.20 9.33
CA ALA A 199 -13.00 12.49 10.63
C ALA A 199 -12.63 13.98 10.85
N GLY A 200 -12.98 14.86 9.91
CA GLY A 200 -12.90 16.31 10.07
C GLY A 200 -11.63 16.96 9.49
N ARG A 201 -10.84 16.23 8.70
CA ARG A 201 -9.74 16.82 7.92
C ARG A 201 -10.05 16.67 6.44
N PRO A 202 -9.96 17.72 5.61
CA PRO A 202 -10.03 17.53 4.16
C PRO A 202 -8.94 16.53 3.73
N ALA A 203 -9.28 15.64 2.80
CA ALA A 203 -8.42 14.54 2.34
C ALA A 203 -8.55 14.37 0.83
#